data_AF-A0A959FGF8-F1
#
_entry.id   AF-A0A959FGF8-F1
#
_cell.length_a   1.000
_cell.length_b   1.000
_cell.length_c   1.000
_cell.angle_alpha   90.00
_cell.angle_beta   90.00
_cell.angle_gamma   90.00
#
_symmetry.space_group_name_H-M   'P 1'
#
loop_
_entity.id
_entity.type
_entity.pdbx_description
1 polymer ?
#
loop_
_entity_poly.entity_id
_entity_poly.type
_entity_poly.pdbx_seq_one_letter_code
_entity_poly.pdbx_strand_id
1 'polypeptide(L)'
;MTAILAILCILLIGIVVVQIGKVTELAAKIRGEEEMQEATDRRQSVYMLAFMVVFLIFTIASAIYYRNYMLGYGPHDSASEHGSSLDSIFHTTLFFTGIVFIITQILLFYFAWKYRAEKGRTALYMPHDNKLEVIWTILPAVVMTFLVVGGLDAWNEVMADIPEDAQAVLSPTTEDKSEFLEIEATGYQFAWDIRYPGEDGLLG
;
A
#
# COMPACT_ATOMS: atom_id res chain seq x y z
N MET A 1 18.45 -35.60 -56.81
CA MET A 1 19.62 -35.94 -55.94
C MET A 1 19.93 -34.85 -54.93
N THR A 2 20.09 -33.59 -55.33
CA THR A 2 20.40 -32.45 -54.45
C THR A 2 19.35 -32.21 -53.37
N ALA A 3 18.05 -32.27 -53.70
CA ALA A 3 16.97 -32.10 -52.73
C ALA A 3 16.94 -33.18 -51.62
N ILE A 4 17.22 -34.44 -51.99
CA ILE A 4 17.27 -35.56 -51.04
C ILE A 4 18.47 -35.40 -50.09
N LEU A 5 19.63 -35.00 -50.63
CA LEU A 5 20.82 -34.70 -49.82
C LEU A 5 20.59 -33.52 -48.87
N ALA A 6 19.92 -32.46 -49.34
CA ALA A 6 19.58 -31.30 -48.52
C ALA A 6 18.65 -31.67 -47.35
N ILE A 7 17.61 -32.47 -47.62
CA ILE A 7 16.68 -32.96 -46.58
C ILE A 7 17.43 -33.83 -45.56
N LEU A 8 18.32 -34.72 -46.02
CA LEU A 8 19.07 -35.63 -45.15
C LEU A 8 20.07 -34.87 -44.27
N CYS A 9 20.72 -33.82 -44.78
CA CYS A 9 21.56 -32.92 -43.98
C CYS A 9 20.76 -32.19 -42.90
N ILE A 10 19.57 -31.66 -43.22
CA ILE A 10 18.70 -30.99 -42.23
C ILE A 10 18.28 -31.97 -41.13
N LEU A 11 17.94 -33.20 -41.51
CA LEU A 11 17.54 -34.25 -40.56
C LEU A 11 18.69 -34.63 -39.62
N LEU A 12 19.91 -34.79 -40.15
CA LEU A 12 21.11 -35.05 -39.36
C LEU A 12 21.43 -33.90 -38.39
N ILE A 13 21.34 -32.65 -38.85
CA ILE A 13 21.52 -31.47 -37.99
C ILE A 13 20.49 -31.48 -36.85
N GLY A 14 19.22 -31.76 -37.15
CA GLY A 14 18.17 -31.88 -36.13
C GLY A 14 18.48 -32.97 -35.09
N ILE A 15 18.96 -34.14 -35.53
CA ILE A 15 19.37 -35.23 -34.62
C ILE A 15 20.54 -34.80 -33.73
N VAL A 16 21.56 -34.14 -34.30
CA VAL A 16 22.72 -33.65 -33.53
C VAL A 16 22.29 -32.65 -32.47
N VAL A 17 21.40 -31.70 -32.79
CA VAL A 17 20.88 -30.73 -31.82
C VAL A 17 20.17 -31.44 -30.67
N VAL A 18 19.32 -32.43 -30.96
CA VAL A 18 18.63 -33.22 -29.92
C VAL A 18 19.61 -34.01 -29.06
N GLN A 19 20.65 -34.60 -29.65
CA GLN A 19 21.68 -35.33 -28.92
C GLN A 19 22.50 -34.43 -28.01
N ILE A 20 22.89 -33.24 -28.47
CA ILE A 20 23.58 -32.24 -27.63
C ILE A 20 22.71 -31.91 -26.42
N GLY A 21 21.41 -31.66 -26.61
CA GLY A 21 20.46 -31.41 -25.51
C GLY A 21 20.43 -32.54 -24.48
N LYS A 22 20.35 -33.79 -24.93
CA LYS A 22 20.37 -34.96 -24.04
C LYS A 22 21.71 -35.11 -23.29
N VAL A 23 22.83 -34.85 -23.96
CA VAL A 23 24.16 -34.90 -23.33
C VAL A 23 24.28 -33.81 -22.28
N THR A 24 23.77 -32.60 -22.53
CA THR A 24 23.76 -31.52 -21.53
C THR A 24 22.89 -31.86 -20.33
N GLU A 25 21.73 -32.48 -20.53
CA GLU A 25 20.83 -32.91 -19.44
C GLU A 25 21.48 -34.03 -18.60
N LEU A 26 22.09 -35.03 -19.25
CA LEU A 26 22.83 -36.10 -18.58
C LEU A 26 24.04 -35.56 -17.82
N ALA A 27 24.78 -34.60 -18.42
CA ALA A 27 25.90 -33.94 -17.77
C ALA A 27 25.44 -33.14 -16.54
N ALA A 28 24.33 -32.40 -16.62
CA ALA A 28 23.74 -31.68 -15.50
C ALA A 28 23.31 -32.63 -14.36
N LYS A 29 22.71 -33.77 -14.71
CA LYS A 29 22.32 -34.82 -13.76
C LYS A 29 23.53 -35.45 -13.05
N ILE A 30 24.62 -35.72 -13.78
CA ILE A 30 25.88 -36.22 -13.21
C ILE A 30 26.53 -35.18 -12.29
N ARG A 31 26.44 -33.90 -12.65
CA ARG A 31 26.94 -32.78 -11.84
C ARG A 31 26.11 -32.51 -10.57
N GLY A 32 24.93 -33.13 -10.44
CA GLY A 32 24.04 -32.90 -9.31
C GLY A 32 23.42 -31.49 -9.31
N GLU A 33 23.32 -30.83 -10.46
CA GLU A 33 22.80 -29.46 -10.56
C GLU A 33 21.35 -29.35 -10.04
N GLU A 34 20.52 -30.38 -10.26
CA GLU A 34 19.16 -30.46 -9.71
C GLU A 34 19.15 -30.46 -8.17
N GLU A 35 19.99 -31.28 -7.54
CA GLU A 35 20.05 -31.39 -6.07
C GLU A 35 20.58 -30.09 -5.45
N MET A 36 21.53 -29.43 -6.13
CA MET A 36 22.02 -28.11 -5.75
C MET A 36 20.94 -27.03 -5.86
N GLN A 37 20.12 -27.05 -6.92
CA GLN A 37 19.00 -26.12 -7.09
C GLN A 37 17.96 -26.32 -5.99
N GLU A 38 17.54 -27.56 -5.72
CA GLU A 38 16.60 -27.87 -4.63
C GLU A 38 17.12 -27.42 -3.26
N ALA A 39 18.40 -27.65 -2.96
CA ALA A 39 19.03 -27.20 -1.72
C ALA A 39 19.07 -25.67 -1.63
N THR A 40 19.30 -24.99 -2.76
CA THR A 40 19.32 -23.52 -2.85
C THR A 40 17.92 -22.95 -2.64
N ASP A 41 16.91 -23.49 -3.32
CA ASP A 41 15.51 -23.07 -3.20
C ASP A 41 15.00 -23.26 -1.77
N ARG A 42 15.36 -24.38 -1.13
CA ARG A 42 15.05 -24.63 0.28
C ARG A 42 15.68 -23.57 1.18
N ARG A 43 16.98 -23.29 1.03
CA ARG A 43 17.67 -22.26 1.84
C ARG A 43 17.08 -20.86 1.59
N GLN A 44 16.89 -20.50 0.33
CA GLN A 44 16.35 -19.20 -0.07
C GLN A 44 14.94 -18.99 0.49
N SER A 45 14.10 -20.03 0.47
CA SER A 45 12.76 -19.95 1.06
C SER A 45 12.77 -19.70 2.56
N VAL A 46 13.76 -20.26 3.29
CA VAL A 46 13.94 -20.01 4.73
C VAL A 46 14.47 -18.59 4.97
N TYR A 47 15.40 -18.12 4.14
CA TYR A 47 15.88 -16.74 4.20
C TYR A 47 14.76 -15.73 3.92
N MET A 48 13.83 -16.04 3.03
CA MET A 48 12.64 -15.23 2.78
C MET A 48 11.71 -15.15 4.00
N LEU A 49 11.54 -16.24 4.75
CA LEU A 49 10.79 -16.19 6.01
C LEU A 49 11.50 -15.37 7.10
N ALA A 50 12.83 -15.52 7.23
CA ALA A 50 13.61 -14.70 8.15
C ALA A 50 13.53 -13.21 7.77
N PHE A 51 13.64 -12.91 6.47
CA PHE A 51 13.47 -11.58 5.92
C PHE A 51 12.08 -11.01 6.23
N MET A 52 11.01 -11.78 6.05
CA MET A 52 9.65 -11.36 6.40
C MET A 52 9.58 -10.87 7.85
N VAL A 53 10.10 -11.64 8.81
CA VAL A 53 10.05 -11.28 10.23
C VAL A 53 10.84 -9.99 10.48
N VAL A 54 12.06 -9.90 9.95
CA VAL A 54 12.90 -8.69 10.10
C VAL A 54 12.23 -7.48 9.45
N PHE A 55 11.69 -7.64 8.25
CA PHE A 55 10.98 -6.62 7.50
C PHE A 55 9.78 -6.08 8.29
N LEU A 56 8.90 -6.95 8.80
CA LEU A 56 7.72 -6.54 9.57
C LEU A 56 8.09 -5.84 10.88
N ILE A 57 9.10 -6.35 11.59
CA ILE A 57 9.62 -5.68 12.80
C ILE A 57 10.15 -4.29 12.44
N PHE A 58 10.93 -4.18 11.37
CA PHE A 58 11.50 -2.90 10.95
C PHE A 58 10.43 -1.91 10.48
N THR A 59 9.37 -2.38 9.80
CA THR A 59 8.23 -1.54 9.42
C THR A 59 7.54 -0.96 10.66
N ILE A 60 7.25 -1.79 11.67
CA ILE A 60 6.62 -1.32 12.91
C ILE A 60 7.55 -0.38 13.68
N ALA A 61 8.84 -0.73 13.81
CA ALA A 61 9.82 0.11 14.46
C ALA A 61 9.97 1.48 13.78
N SER A 62 9.98 1.50 12.44
CA SER A 62 10.00 2.73 11.64
C SER A 62 8.74 3.57 11.88
N ALA A 63 7.55 2.96 11.89
CA ALA A 63 6.30 3.68 12.16
C ALA A 63 6.30 4.31 13.56
N ILE A 64 6.82 3.61 14.57
CA ILE A 64 6.95 4.14 15.93
C ILE A 64 7.99 5.27 15.99
N TYR A 65 9.13 5.11 15.31
CA TYR A 65 10.19 6.12 15.28
C TYR A 65 9.73 7.43 14.63
N TYR A 66 8.99 7.34 13.52
CA TYR A 66 8.48 8.50 12.80
C TYR A 66 7.09 8.97 13.24
N ARG A 67 6.51 8.39 14.30
CA ARG A 67 5.15 8.72 14.77
C ARG A 67 4.95 10.23 14.95
N ASN A 68 5.98 10.93 15.44
CA ASN A 68 5.92 12.35 15.74
C ASN A 68 5.77 13.24 14.48
N TYR A 69 6.05 12.70 13.30
CA TYR A 69 5.91 13.38 12.00
C TYR A 69 4.69 12.88 11.22
N MET A 70 3.95 11.91 11.76
CA MET A 70 2.71 11.40 11.16
C MET A 70 1.54 12.20 11.71
N LEU A 71 0.57 12.49 10.85
CA LEU A 71 -0.72 13.05 11.26
C LEU A 71 -1.39 12.12 12.29
N GLY A 72 -2.11 12.66 13.27
CA GLY A 72 -2.75 11.91 14.37
C GLY A 72 -1.80 11.39 15.47
N TYR A 73 -0.61 10.87 15.12
CA TYR A 73 0.34 10.28 16.09
C TYR A 73 1.48 11.23 16.51
N GLY A 74 1.35 12.50 16.16
CA GLY A 74 2.26 13.58 16.53
C GLY A 74 2.40 13.76 18.04
N PRO A 75 3.41 14.51 18.51
CA PRO A 75 3.58 14.82 19.93
C PRO A 75 2.60 15.91 20.42
N HIS A 76 1.83 16.51 19.51
CA HIS A 76 0.91 17.61 19.81
C HIS A 76 -0.51 17.09 19.80
N ASP A 77 -1.28 17.45 20.83
CA ASP A 77 -2.72 17.26 20.84
C ASP A 77 -3.38 18.23 19.87
N SER A 78 -4.56 17.86 19.41
CA SER A 78 -5.32 18.67 18.47
C SER A 78 -5.67 20.03 19.06
N ALA A 79 -5.41 21.10 18.30
CA ALA A 79 -5.67 22.47 18.72
C ALA A 79 -7.06 22.99 18.31
N SER A 80 -7.88 22.15 17.65
CA SER A 80 -9.26 22.46 17.24
C SER A 80 -10.15 21.23 17.33
N GLU A 81 -11.46 21.43 17.45
CA GLU A 81 -12.44 20.32 17.41
C GLU A 81 -12.34 19.54 16.09
N HIS A 82 -12.23 20.27 14.97
CA HIS A 82 -12.00 19.74 13.63
C HIS A 82 -10.76 18.83 13.54
N GLY A 83 -9.65 19.25 14.16
CA GLY A 83 -8.43 18.44 14.14
C GLY A 83 -8.61 17.12 14.91
N SER A 84 -9.38 17.11 16.01
CA SER A 84 -9.67 15.87 16.75
C SER A 84 -10.47 14.88 15.91
N SER A 85 -11.42 15.37 15.10
CA SER A 85 -12.20 14.56 14.15
C SER A 85 -11.28 13.93 13.09
N LEU A 86 -10.36 14.73 12.52
CA LEU A 86 -9.38 14.28 11.53
C LEU A 86 -8.40 13.23 12.10
N ASP A 87 -7.87 13.45 13.30
CA ASP A 87 -6.94 12.52 13.96
C ASP A 87 -7.60 11.14 14.19
N SER A 88 -8.87 11.14 14.61
CA SER A 88 -9.66 9.91 14.81
C SER A 88 -9.81 9.08 13.53
N ILE A 89 -10.10 9.74 12.39
CA ILE A 89 -10.26 9.07 11.10
C ILE A 89 -8.92 8.56 10.59
N PHE A 90 -7.85 9.33 10.77
CA PHE A 90 -6.51 8.89 10.41
C PHE A 90 -6.10 7.64 11.21
N HIS A 91 -6.31 7.64 12.53
CA HIS A 91 -6.04 6.49 13.41
C HIS A 91 -6.84 5.26 13.00
N THR A 92 -8.13 5.43 12.74
CA THR A 92 -9.02 4.33 12.33
C THR A 92 -8.57 3.74 10.99
N THR A 93 -8.29 4.59 10.00
CA THR A 93 -7.84 4.17 8.68
C THR A 93 -6.49 3.45 8.75
N LEU A 94 -5.53 4.00 9.50
CA LEU A 94 -4.21 3.37 9.65
C LEU A 94 -4.30 2.02 10.37
N PHE A 95 -5.19 1.89 11.35
CA PHE A 95 -5.41 0.63 12.07
C PHE A 95 -5.90 -0.47 11.12
N PHE A 96 -6.98 -0.22 10.37
CA PHE A 96 -7.54 -1.22 9.45
C PHE A 96 -6.58 -1.54 8.29
N THR A 97 -6.02 -0.52 7.65
CA THR A 97 -5.07 -0.72 6.54
C THR A 97 -3.78 -1.39 7.02
N GLY A 98 -3.33 -1.07 8.24
CA GLY A 98 -2.19 -1.71 8.89
C GLY A 98 -2.40 -3.20 9.14
N ILE A 99 -3.57 -3.61 9.64
CA ILE A 99 -3.90 -5.03 9.80
C ILE A 99 -3.84 -5.77 8.45
N VAL A 100 -4.49 -5.21 7.42
CA VAL A 100 -4.49 -5.81 6.07
C VAL A 100 -3.07 -5.89 5.51
N PHE A 101 -2.26 -4.85 5.69
CA PHE A 101 -0.86 -4.85 5.31
C PHE A 101 -0.10 -6.01 5.99
N ILE A 102 -0.16 -6.15 7.31
CA ILE A 102 0.56 -7.23 8.01
C ILE A 102 0.11 -8.61 7.52
N ILE A 103 -1.21 -8.84 7.39
CA ILE A 103 -1.75 -10.12 6.93
C ILE A 103 -1.28 -10.44 5.51
N THR A 104 -1.38 -9.50 4.58
CA THR A 104 -1.01 -9.72 3.17
C THR A 104 0.49 -9.96 3.01
N GLN A 105 1.34 -9.25 3.76
CA GLN A 105 2.78 -9.51 3.77
C GLN A 105 3.08 -10.92 4.30
N ILE A 106 2.47 -11.32 5.43
CA ILE A 106 2.65 -12.68 5.96
C ILE A 106 2.23 -13.74 4.93
N LEU A 107 1.07 -13.57 4.30
CA LEU A 107 0.57 -14.52 3.29
C LEU A 107 1.50 -14.60 2.07
N LEU A 108 2.04 -13.47 1.61
CA LEU A 108 2.96 -13.41 0.48
C LEU A 108 4.20 -14.26 0.72
N PHE A 109 4.90 -14.04 1.84
CA PHE A 109 6.11 -14.80 2.18
C PHE A 109 5.80 -16.24 2.57
N TYR A 110 4.67 -16.49 3.25
CA TYR A 110 4.23 -17.84 3.58
C TYR A 110 3.96 -18.66 2.32
N PHE A 111 3.30 -18.10 1.31
CA PHE A 111 3.03 -18.80 0.05
C PHE A 111 4.30 -18.99 -0.79
N ALA A 112 5.21 -18.02 -0.81
CA ALA A 112 6.52 -18.19 -1.43
C ALA A 112 7.30 -19.36 -0.80
N TRP A 113 7.24 -19.53 0.53
CA TRP A 113 7.87 -20.65 1.23
C TRP A 113 7.12 -21.97 1.07
N LYS A 114 5.79 -21.96 1.19
CA LYS A 114 4.93 -23.15 1.14
C LYS A 114 4.89 -23.76 -0.24
N TYR A 115 4.85 -22.94 -1.29
CA TYR A 115 4.75 -23.35 -2.69
C TYR A 115 6.06 -23.20 -3.47
N ARG A 116 7.20 -23.18 -2.76
CA ARG A 116 8.52 -23.28 -3.40
C ARG A 116 8.63 -24.52 -4.28
N ALA A 117 9.53 -24.47 -5.26
CA ALA A 117 9.86 -25.63 -6.08
C ALA A 117 10.40 -26.77 -5.19
N GLU A 118 9.88 -27.99 -5.42
CA GLU A 118 10.26 -29.18 -4.68
C GLU A 118 10.09 -30.41 -5.59
N LYS A 119 11.04 -31.35 -5.52
CA LYS A 119 11.02 -32.54 -6.38
C LYS A 119 9.73 -33.33 -6.20
N GLY A 120 9.11 -33.71 -7.32
CA GLY A 120 7.90 -34.52 -7.32
C GLY A 120 6.62 -33.77 -6.89
N ARG A 121 6.70 -32.46 -6.63
CA ARG A 121 5.54 -31.63 -6.34
C ARG A 121 5.03 -30.96 -7.60
N THR A 122 3.80 -31.26 -7.97
CA THR A 122 3.13 -30.60 -9.09
C THR A 122 2.35 -29.38 -8.62
N ALA A 123 2.27 -28.35 -9.46
CA ALA A 123 1.45 -27.19 -9.19
C ALA A 123 -0.03 -27.58 -9.23
N LEU A 124 -0.79 -27.15 -8.21
CA LEU A 124 -2.24 -27.29 -8.22
C LEU A 124 -2.80 -26.30 -9.25
N TYR A 125 -3.51 -26.81 -10.26
CA TYR A 125 -4.25 -25.97 -11.19
C TYR A 125 -5.66 -25.72 -10.64
N MET A 126 -5.85 -24.54 -10.03
CA MET A 126 -7.14 -24.08 -9.50
C MET A 126 -7.42 -22.68 -10.04
N PRO A 127 -8.18 -22.55 -11.14
CA PRO A 127 -8.36 -21.27 -11.83
C PRO A 127 -9.35 -20.32 -11.15
N HIS A 128 -10.33 -20.85 -10.40
CA HIS A 128 -11.30 -20.04 -9.68
C HIS A 128 -11.73 -20.72 -8.37
N ASP A 129 -12.09 -19.91 -7.38
CA ASP A 129 -12.76 -20.33 -6.15
C ASP A 129 -13.79 -19.27 -5.77
N ASN A 130 -15.03 -19.48 -6.21
CA ASN A 130 -16.12 -18.52 -6.01
C ASN A 130 -16.35 -18.19 -4.53
N LYS A 131 -16.08 -19.12 -3.61
CA LYS A 131 -16.27 -18.86 -2.17
C LYS A 131 -15.22 -17.89 -1.67
N LEU A 132 -13.95 -18.12 -2.03
CA LEU A 132 -12.85 -17.22 -1.67
C LEU A 132 -13.04 -15.84 -2.30
N GLU A 133 -13.45 -15.82 -3.57
CA GLU A 133 -13.70 -14.59 -4.32
C GLU A 133 -14.80 -13.72 -3.69
N VAL A 134 -15.89 -14.34 -3.26
CA VAL A 134 -16.96 -13.63 -2.55
C VAL A 134 -16.47 -13.06 -1.22
N ILE A 135 -15.71 -13.84 -0.44
CA ILE A 135 -15.19 -13.40 0.86
C ILE A 135 -14.25 -12.21 0.69
N TRP A 136 -13.27 -12.29 -0.22
CA TRP A 136 -12.31 -11.21 -0.42
C TRP A 136 -12.89 -9.97 -1.11
N THR A 137 -14.12 -10.04 -1.64
CA THR A 137 -14.78 -8.91 -2.30
C THR A 137 -15.68 -8.19 -1.30
N ILE A 138 -16.51 -8.96 -0.58
CA ILE A 138 -17.46 -8.41 0.38
C ILE A 138 -16.74 -7.81 1.57
N LEU A 139 -15.74 -8.50 2.14
CA LEU A 139 -15.07 -8.02 3.35
C LEU A 139 -14.40 -6.65 3.13
N PRO A 140 -13.57 -6.43 2.09
CA PRO A 140 -13.02 -5.11 1.81
C PRO A 140 -14.10 -4.07 1.48
N ALA A 141 -15.13 -4.44 0.71
CA ALA A 141 -16.21 -3.51 0.38
C ALA A 141 -16.94 -2.98 1.62
N VAL A 142 -17.24 -3.86 2.59
CA VAL A 142 -17.88 -3.47 3.86
C VAL A 142 -16.96 -2.56 4.68
N VAL A 143 -15.69 -2.94 4.87
CA VAL A 143 -14.74 -2.11 5.64
C VAL A 143 -14.54 -0.74 4.99
N MET A 144 -14.35 -0.71 3.66
CA MET A 144 -14.21 0.54 2.91
C MET A 144 -15.46 1.41 3.02
N THR A 145 -16.66 0.83 3.01
CA THR A 145 -17.90 1.60 3.16
C THR A 145 -17.92 2.38 4.48
N PHE A 146 -17.56 1.74 5.60
CA PHE A 146 -17.49 2.43 6.89
C PHE A 146 -16.41 3.52 6.94
N LEU A 147 -15.22 3.25 6.38
CA LEU A 147 -14.15 4.24 6.32
C LEU A 147 -14.54 5.46 5.47
N VAL A 148 -15.18 5.24 4.33
CA VAL A 148 -15.60 6.32 3.43
C VAL A 148 -16.73 7.14 4.05
N VAL A 149 -17.72 6.51 4.68
CA VAL A 149 -18.81 7.24 5.37
C VAL A 149 -18.23 8.13 6.47
N GLY A 150 -17.39 7.59 7.35
CA GLY A 150 -16.75 8.40 8.39
C GLY A 150 -15.87 9.52 7.82
N GLY A 151 -15.16 9.25 6.72
CA GLY A 151 -14.39 10.26 5.99
C GLY A 151 -15.24 11.39 5.41
N LEU A 152 -16.42 11.06 4.88
CA LEU A 152 -17.37 12.05 4.36
C LEU A 152 -18.00 12.89 5.47
N ASP A 153 -18.32 12.28 6.61
CA ASP A 153 -18.89 13.00 7.76
C ASP A 153 -17.91 14.07 8.27
N ALA A 154 -16.63 13.72 8.48
CA ALA A 154 -15.64 14.72 8.86
C ALA A 154 -15.32 15.72 7.75
N TRP A 155 -15.36 15.31 6.48
CA TRP A 155 -15.21 16.27 5.39
C TRP A 155 -16.31 17.34 5.46
N ASN A 156 -17.57 16.93 5.64
CA ASN A 156 -18.70 17.85 5.71
C ASN A 156 -18.65 18.73 6.95
N GLU A 157 -18.13 18.24 8.08
CA GLU A 157 -17.92 19.02 9.30
C GLU A 157 -16.81 20.07 9.10
N VAL A 158 -15.65 19.66 8.59
CA VAL A 158 -14.47 20.51 8.43
C VAL A 158 -14.61 21.54 7.31
N MET A 159 -15.29 21.18 6.23
CA MET A 159 -15.51 22.05 5.06
C MET A 159 -16.91 22.65 5.04
N ALA A 160 -17.62 22.65 6.18
CA ALA A 160 -18.91 23.31 6.28
C ALA A 160 -18.78 24.81 5.96
N ASP A 161 -19.74 25.33 5.22
CA ASP A 161 -19.83 26.77 5.00
C ASP A 161 -20.07 27.48 6.33
N ILE A 162 -19.49 28.68 6.48
CA ILE A 162 -19.71 29.53 7.63
C ILE A 162 -21.20 29.91 7.65
N PRO A 163 -21.92 29.71 8.78
CA PRO A 163 -23.33 30.06 8.92
C PRO A 163 -23.64 31.50 8.46
N GLU A 164 -24.81 31.74 7.85
CA GLU A 164 -25.18 33.07 7.32
C GLU A 164 -25.22 34.15 8.41
N ASP A 165 -25.59 33.77 9.64
CA ASP A 165 -25.53 34.63 10.83
C ASP A 165 -24.09 34.96 11.22
N ALA A 166 -23.16 34.01 11.12
CA ALA A 166 -21.72 34.23 11.32
C ALA A 166 -21.11 35.14 10.22
N GLN A 167 -21.56 35.02 8.96
CA GLN A 167 -21.20 35.98 7.90
C GLN A 167 -21.76 37.38 8.16
N ALA A 168 -22.97 37.48 8.75
CA ALA A 168 -23.56 38.76 9.11
C ALA A 168 -22.82 39.48 10.24
N VAL A 169 -22.12 38.75 11.14
CA VAL A 169 -21.27 39.36 12.18
C VAL A 169 -19.88 39.79 11.67
N LEU A 170 -19.49 39.37 10.47
CA LEU A 170 -18.35 39.96 9.75
C LEU A 170 -18.71 41.33 9.14
N SER A 171 -19.98 41.75 9.21
CA SER A 171 -20.43 43.10 8.87
C SER A 171 -20.63 43.96 10.13
N PRO A 172 -20.25 45.26 10.14
CA PRO A 172 -19.94 46.02 11.36
C PRO A 172 -21.15 46.48 12.19
N THR A 173 -22.37 46.03 11.86
CA THR A 173 -23.61 46.68 12.31
C THR A 173 -24.26 46.05 13.55
N THR A 174 -23.66 45.02 14.14
CA THR A 174 -24.24 44.33 15.30
C THR A 174 -23.32 44.52 16.50
N GLU A 175 -23.84 45.09 17.59
CA GLU A 175 -23.13 45.33 18.87
C GLU A 175 -22.64 44.04 19.58
N ASP A 176 -22.90 42.87 19.01
CA ASP A 176 -22.38 41.59 19.48
C ASP A 176 -21.01 41.34 18.83
N LYS A 177 -19.96 41.37 19.67
CA LYS A 177 -18.60 40.94 19.30
C LYS A 177 -18.67 39.58 18.61
N SER A 178 -18.38 39.53 17.32
CA SER A 178 -18.40 38.30 16.53
C SER A 178 -17.56 37.21 17.19
N GLU A 179 -18.11 35.99 17.29
CA GLU A 179 -17.34 34.79 17.64
C GLU A 179 -16.29 34.43 16.56
N PHE A 180 -16.29 35.16 15.44
CA PHE A 180 -15.51 34.92 14.24
C PHE A 180 -14.55 36.09 13.96
N LEU A 181 -13.32 35.76 13.56
CA LEU A 181 -12.30 36.71 13.13
C LEU A 181 -11.93 36.39 11.67
N GLU A 182 -12.25 37.29 10.75
CA GLU A 182 -11.80 37.19 9.36
C GLU A 182 -10.31 37.54 9.27
N ILE A 183 -9.53 36.78 8.50
CA ILE A 183 -8.10 37.03 8.28
C ILE A 183 -7.81 36.82 6.80
N GLU A 184 -7.20 37.81 6.16
CA GLU A 184 -6.71 37.69 4.78
C GLU A 184 -5.25 37.23 4.80
N ALA A 185 -4.95 36.09 4.18
CA ALA A 185 -3.60 35.56 4.05
C ALA A 185 -3.18 35.51 2.58
N THR A 186 -2.23 36.37 2.19
CA THR A 186 -1.68 36.42 0.83
C THR A 186 -0.31 35.77 0.78
N GLY A 187 -0.15 34.77 -0.09
CA GLY A 187 1.12 34.07 -0.29
C GLY A 187 2.03 34.74 -1.32
N TYR A 188 3.32 34.87 -0.99
CA TYR A 188 4.40 35.31 -1.87
C TYR A 188 5.49 34.24 -1.98
N GLN A 189 6.46 34.41 -2.88
CA GLN A 189 7.62 33.52 -2.92
C GLN A 189 8.40 33.62 -1.60
N PHE A 190 8.28 32.56 -0.79
CA PHE A 190 8.87 32.40 0.54
C PHE A 190 8.40 33.40 1.61
N ALA A 191 7.19 33.97 1.47
CA ALA A 191 6.60 34.82 2.51
C ALA A 191 5.07 34.76 2.51
N TRP A 192 4.47 35.20 3.61
CA TRP A 192 3.03 35.38 3.78
C TRP A 192 2.77 36.79 4.32
N ASP A 193 1.82 37.50 3.75
CA ASP A 193 1.24 38.71 4.35
C ASP A 193 -0.10 38.34 4.97
N ILE A 194 -0.29 38.72 6.22
CA ILE A 194 -1.49 38.37 7.01
C ILE A 194 -2.11 39.67 7.49
N ARG A 195 -3.31 39.97 7.01
CA ARG A 195 -4.05 41.18 7.35
C ARG A 195 -5.20 40.85 8.27
N TYR A 196 -5.27 41.61 9.37
CA TYR A 196 -6.33 41.54 10.37
C TYR A 196 -7.31 42.70 10.14
N PRO A 197 -8.59 42.53 10.47
CA PRO A 197 -9.58 43.60 10.38
C PRO A 197 -9.26 44.72 11.38
N GLY A 198 -9.70 45.94 11.05
CA GLY A 198 -9.61 47.09 11.93
C GLY A 198 -10.55 46.99 13.15
N GLU A 199 -10.58 48.05 13.98
CA GLU A 199 -11.57 48.14 15.08
C GLU A 199 -13.02 48.15 14.57
N ASP A 200 -13.22 48.48 13.30
CA ASP A 200 -14.48 48.44 12.57
C ASP A 200 -14.84 47.04 12.03
N GLY A 201 -14.00 46.03 12.25
CA GLY A 201 -14.24 44.65 11.82
C GLY A 201 -14.06 44.42 10.32
N LEU A 202 -13.65 45.44 9.54
CA LEU A 202 -13.51 45.34 8.10
C LEU A 202 -12.05 45.16 7.67
N LEU A 203 -11.86 44.41 6.58
CA LEU A 203 -10.60 44.34 5.85
C LEU A 203 -10.53 45.54 4.88
N GLY A 204 -9.56 46.43 5.08
CA GLY A 204 -9.41 47.67 4.32
C GLY A 204 -8.03 48.25 4.43
#